data_AF-A0A139TNM0-F1
#
_entry.id   AF-A0A139TNM0-F1
#
_cell.length_a   1.000
_cell.length_b   1.000
_cell.length_c   1.000
_cell.angle_alpha   90.00
_cell.angle_beta   90.00
_cell.angle_gamma   90.00
#
_symmetry.space_group_name_H-M   'P 1'
#
loop_
_entity.id
_entity.type
_entity.pdbx_description
1 polymer ?
#
loop_
_entity_poly.entity_id
_entity_poly.type
_entity_poly.pdbx_seq_one_letter_code
_entity_poly.pdbx_strand_id
1 'polypeptide(L)'
;MKHSEYTASGLKDLLDQGRLEEFYKRSKKLLKENGRIQDKNTEQVQNDLWTFYYIAAAPLFPMDASPEASASWREDKTLDYDVKTSAVRYMATQDTGRLAAVLPISREKISALYALYTARILHSIKQSYDPDLGEKQKRQRQEEEEKNRLLYRDRKIDMDQANANSILIHNRISIQDLRNNAAKMRTDSVEKTFLNLLVEYFPGNAAQVRKYIKLAGYSDKEIPDLIDRTVGREPKTEFLYKGAGRKKKMRP
;
A
#
# COMPACT_ATOMS: atom_id res chain seq x y z
N MET A 1 2.45 -28.72 16.63
CA MET A 1 2.61 -27.61 15.66
C MET A 1 3.91 -26.90 16.00
N LYS A 2 4.84 -26.75 15.04
CA LYS A 2 6.06 -25.95 15.27
C LYS A 2 5.62 -24.49 15.45
N HIS A 3 6.00 -23.85 16.56
CA HIS A 3 5.91 -22.40 16.67
C HIS A 3 6.70 -21.80 15.50
N SER A 4 6.08 -20.91 14.72
CA SER A 4 6.82 -20.15 13.72
C SER A 4 7.94 -19.41 14.45
N GLU A 5 9.20 -19.60 14.02
CA GLU A 5 10.35 -18.82 14.52
C GLU A 5 10.19 -17.31 14.26
N TYR A 6 9.16 -16.93 13.50
CA TYR A 6 8.84 -15.56 13.14
C TYR A 6 7.64 -15.07 13.94
N THR A 7 7.90 -14.19 14.89
CA THR A 7 6.90 -13.43 15.64
C THR A 7 6.79 -12.00 15.12
N ALA A 8 5.68 -11.33 15.45
CA ALA A 8 5.46 -9.91 15.20
C ALA A 8 6.43 -9.02 16.00
N SER A 9 6.97 -9.50 17.13
CA SER A 9 8.01 -8.76 17.88
C SER A 9 9.24 -8.50 17.02
N GLY A 10 9.71 -9.49 16.25
CA GLY A 10 10.84 -9.27 15.35
C GLY A 10 10.52 -8.38 14.15
N LEU A 11 9.25 -8.11 13.82
CA LEU A 11 8.91 -7.07 12.84
C LEU A 11 9.07 -5.67 13.43
N LYS A 12 8.69 -5.47 14.71
CA LYS A 12 8.89 -4.21 15.42
C LYS A 12 10.36 -3.82 15.43
N ASP A 13 11.24 -4.74 15.83
CA ASP A 13 12.67 -4.46 15.96
C ASP A 13 13.30 -4.07 14.60
N LEU A 14 12.90 -4.76 13.52
CA LEU A 14 13.37 -4.41 12.17
C LEU A 14 12.89 -3.02 11.73
N LEU A 15 11.65 -2.66 12.07
CA LEU A 15 11.10 -1.34 11.76
C LEU A 15 11.80 -0.24 12.55
N ASP A 16 12.02 -0.44 13.85
CA ASP A 16 12.73 0.51 14.72
C ASP A 16 14.19 0.72 14.29
N GLN A 17 14.83 -0.31 13.73
CA GLN A 17 16.19 -0.26 13.18
C GLN A 17 16.24 0.30 11.74
N GLY A 18 15.11 0.61 11.12
CA GLY A 18 15.06 1.08 9.71
C GLY A 18 15.40 0.00 8.67
N ARG A 19 15.40 -1.28 9.07
CA ARG A 19 15.75 -2.44 8.21
C ARG A 19 14.54 -2.89 7.37
N LEU A 20 14.11 -2.00 6.47
CA LEU A 20 12.85 -2.17 5.72
C LEU A 20 12.85 -3.40 4.81
N GLU A 21 13.97 -3.73 4.17
CA GLU A 21 14.01 -4.88 3.26
C GLU A 21 13.78 -6.19 4.01
N GLU A 22 14.50 -6.41 5.11
CA GLU A 22 14.30 -7.58 5.96
C GLU A 22 12.91 -7.57 6.60
N PHE A 23 12.41 -6.40 6.99
CA PHE A 23 11.04 -6.25 7.49
C PHE A 23 10.02 -6.78 6.48
N TYR A 24 10.09 -6.36 5.22
CA TYR A 24 9.13 -6.78 4.20
C TYR A 24 9.35 -8.24 3.76
N LYS A 25 10.61 -8.71 3.69
CA LYS A 25 10.91 -10.13 3.42
C LYS A 25 10.32 -11.03 4.51
N ARG A 26 10.46 -10.66 5.79
CA ARG A 26 9.88 -11.38 6.93
C ARG A 26 8.36 -11.29 6.95
N SER A 27 7.80 -10.11 6.67
CA SER A 27 6.35 -9.91 6.58
C SER A 27 5.71 -10.78 5.49
N LYS A 28 6.34 -10.91 4.31
CA LYS A 28 5.88 -11.80 3.23
C LYS A 28 5.83 -13.26 3.67
N LYS A 29 6.82 -13.73 4.42
CA LYS A 29 6.84 -15.09 4.99
C LYS A 29 5.71 -15.28 6.00
N LEU A 30 5.54 -14.36 6.94
CA LEU A 30 4.46 -14.38 7.94
C LEU A 30 3.08 -14.43 7.29
N LEU A 31 2.83 -13.60 6.27
CA LEU A 31 1.56 -13.63 5.52
C LEU A 31 1.33 -14.94 4.79
N LYS A 32 2.39 -15.61 4.28
CA LYS A 32 2.30 -16.90 3.59
C LYS A 32 2.04 -18.06 4.55
N GLU A 33 2.65 -18.03 5.72
CA GLU A 33 2.42 -18.98 6.81
C GLU A 33 1.06 -18.76 7.48
N ASN A 34 0.37 -17.67 7.14
CA ASN A 34 -0.84 -17.29 7.79
C ASN A 34 -2.01 -18.21 7.41
N GLY A 35 -2.34 -19.15 8.29
CA GLY A 35 -3.43 -20.10 8.12
C GLY A 35 -4.82 -19.49 8.26
N ARG A 36 -5.86 -20.34 8.18
CA ARG A 36 -7.24 -19.92 8.44
C ARG A 36 -7.42 -19.60 9.92
N ILE A 37 -8.31 -18.65 10.24
CA ILE A 37 -8.62 -18.30 11.63
C ILE A 37 -9.17 -19.48 12.45
N GLN A 38 -9.75 -20.48 11.80
CA GLN A 38 -10.31 -21.68 12.42
C GLN A 38 -9.24 -22.53 13.14
N ASP A 39 -8.00 -22.46 12.68
CA ASP A 39 -6.89 -23.29 13.15
C ASP A 39 -6.04 -22.60 14.23
N LYS A 40 -6.47 -21.42 14.69
CA LYS A 40 -5.64 -20.52 15.52
C LYS A 40 -6.11 -20.40 16.95
N ASN A 41 -5.13 -20.33 17.84
CA ASN A 41 -5.32 -19.94 19.23
C ASN A 41 -5.22 -18.41 19.41
N THR A 42 -5.51 -17.92 20.62
CA THR A 42 -5.49 -16.49 20.95
C THR A 42 -4.15 -15.82 20.66
N GLU A 43 -3.02 -16.47 20.99
CA GLU A 43 -1.68 -15.92 20.78
C GLU A 43 -1.38 -15.73 19.28
N GLN A 44 -1.71 -16.71 18.45
CA GLN A 44 -1.53 -16.63 17.00
C GLN A 44 -2.36 -15.49 16.39
N VAL A 45 -3.60 -15.31 16.85
CA VAL A 45 -4.45 -14.21 16.38
C VAL A 45 -3.92 -12.85 16.84
N GLN A 46 -3.42 -12.73 18.07
CA GLN A 46 -2.77 -11.51 18.54
C GLN A 46 -1.52 -11.19 17.70
N ASN A 47 -0.73 -12.22 17.37
CA ASN A 47 0.44 -12.08 16.51
C ASN A 47 0.07 -11.58 15.10
N ASP A 48 -1.05 -12.04 14.54
CA ASP A 48 -1.56 -11.53 13.26
C ASP A 48 -1.98 -10.06 13.34
N LEU A 49 -2.71 -9.67 14.39
CA LEU A 49 -3.11 -8.29 14.60
C LEU A 49 -1.90 -7.35 14.67
N TRP A 50 -0.86 -7.75 15.40
CA TRP A 50 0.39 -7.00 15.45
C TRP A 50 1.11 -6.99 14.10
N THR A 51 1.12 -8.11 13.37
CA THR A 51 1.70 -8.17 12.03
C THR A 51 1.02 -7.18 11.08
N PHE A 52 -0.32 -7.11 11.06
CA PHE A 52 -1.04 -6.13 10.24
C PHE A 52 -0.80 -4.69 10.70
N TYR A 53 -0.73 -4.46 12.01
CA TYR A 53 -0.37 -3.15 12.56
C TYR A 53 0.98 -2.68 12.03
N TYR A 54 2.03 -3.50 12.14
CA TYR A 54 3.37 -3.13 11.69
C TYR A 54 3.43 -2.95 10.17
N ILE A 55 2.77 -3.81 9.39
CA ILE A 55 2.70 -3.65 7.93
C ILE A 55 1.99 -2.35 7.53
N ALA A 56 0.93 -1.97 8.24
CA ALA A 56 0.21 -0.72 8.01
C ALA A 56 1.04 0.50 8.40
N ALA A 57 1.81 0.41 9.49
CA ALA A 57 2.64 1.49 10.01
C ALA A 57 3.94 1.70 9.19
N ALA A 58 4.51 0.64 8.62
CA ALA A 58 5.79 0.69 7.93
C ALA A 58 5.75 1.63 6.70
N PRO A 59 6.77 2.45 6.48
CA PRO A 59 6.88 3.27 5.27
C PRO A 59 7.13 2.38 4.04
N LEU A 60 6.70 2.86 2.87
CA LEU A 60 7.16 2.27 1.61
C LEU A 60 8.67 2.47 1.48
N PHE A 61 9.28 1.68 0.60
CA PHE A 61 10.69 1.86 0.27
C PHE A 61 10.94 3.29 -0.24
N PRO A 62 12.01 3.95 0.26
CA PRO A 62 12.40 5.26 -0.23
C PRO A 62 12.72 5.16 -1.73
N MET A 63 12.28 6.16 -2.48
CA MET A 63 12.46 6.22 -3.93
C MET A 63 13.87 6.70 -4.32
N ASP A 64 14.71 7.03 -3.32
CA ASP A 64 16.06 7.55 -3.49
C ASP A 64 17.01 6.44 -3.95
N ALA A 65 16.95 6.15 -5.24
CA ALA A 65 17.99 5.43 -5.95
C ALA A 65 19.23 6.33 -6.10
N SER A 66 19.96 6.54 -5.00
CA SER A 66 21.38 6.86 -5.10
C SER A 66 22.05 5.71 -5.88
N PRO A 67 23.03 5.96 -6.75
CA PRO A 67 23.90 4.91 -7.31
C PRO A 67 24.57 4.04 -6.24
N GLU A 68 24.72 4.57 -5.01
CA GLU A 68 25.23 3.84 -3.83
C GLU A 68 24.13 3.10 -3.05
N ALA A 69 22.85 3.26 -3.42
CA ALA A 69 21.77 2.51 -2.80
C ALA A 69 22.06 1.02 -2.97
N SER A 70 22.25 0.36 -1.82
CA SER A 70 22.80 -0.99 -1.68
C SER A 70 22.29 -1.97 -2.75
N ALA A 71 23.15 -2.89 -3.19
CA ALA A 71 22.80 -3.91 -4.16
C ALA A 71 21.54 -4.75 -3.81
N SER A 72 21.07 -4.67 -2.56
CA SER A 72 19.90 -5.38 -2.02
C SER A 72 18.54 -4.90 -2.57
N TRP A 73 18.41 -3.64 -3.04
CA TRP A 73 17.18 -3.14 -3.69
C TRP A 73 16.83 -3.85 -5.01
N ARG A 74 17.71 -4.73 -5.51
CA ARG A 74 17.62 -5.31 -6.86
C ARG A 74 16.67 -6.49 -6.98
N GLU A 75 16.38 -7.24 -5.91
CA GLU A 75 15.65 -8.51 -6.04
C GLU A 75 14.13 -8.31 -6.24
N ASP A 76 13.49 -7.44 -5.45
CA ASP A 76 12.03 -7.22 -5.52
C ASP A 76 11.69 -5.75 -5.21
N LYS A 77 11.75 -4.92 -6.26
CA LYS A 77 11.57 -3.45 -6.21
C LYS A 77 10.17 -3.01 -5.77
N THR A 78 9.23 -3.93 -5.66
CA THR A 78 7.82 -3.67 -5.31
C THR A 78 7.33 -4.52 -4.14
N LEU A 79 8.25 -5.15 -3.40
CA LEU A 79 7.95 -6.04 -2.29
C LEU A 79 7.07 -5.37 -1.21
N ASP A 80 7.33 -4.09 -0.93
CA ASP A 80 6.56 -3.28 0.00
C ASP A 80 5.08 -3.17 -0.42
N TYR A 81 4.82 -2.88 -1.70
CA TYR A 81 3.47 -2.89 -2.26
C TYR A 81 2.81 -4.28 -2.19
N ASP A 82 3.56 -5.34 -2.50
CA ASP A 82 3.06 -6.71 -2.49
C ASP A 82 2.64 -7.18 -1.09
N VAL A 83 3.47 -6.90 -0.09
CA VAL A 83 3.17 -7.23 1.31
C VAL A 83 1.96 -6.45 1.79
N LYS A 84 1.92 -5.13 1.57
CA LYS A 84 0.80 -4.28 1.96
C LYS A 84 -0.51 -4.72 1.31
N THR A 85 -0.50 -4.98 0.01
CA THR A 85 -1.68 -5.43 -0.73
C THR A 85 -2.13 -6.82 -0.25
N SER A 86 -1.20 -7.71 0.06
CA SER A 86 -1.51 -9.04 0.59
C SER A 86 -2.12 -8.97 1.98
N ALA A 87 -1.63 -8.08 2.86
CA ALA A 87 -2.22 -7.84 4.17
C ALA A 87 -3.68 -7.34 4.06
N VAL A 88 -3.96 -6.43 3.12
CA VAL A 88 -5.34 -5.98 2.86
C VAL A 88 -6.25 -7.13 2.43
N ARG A 89 -5.81 -7.95 1.46
CA ARG A 89 -6.57 -9.14 1.03
C ARG A 89 -6.80 -10.12 2.17
N TYR A 90 -5.80 -10.29 3.04
CA TYR A 90 -5.93 -11.18 4.18
C TYR A 90 -6.99 -10.66 5.15
N MET A 91 -6.92 -9.40 5.57
CA MET A 91 -7.90 -8.77 6.47
C MET A 91 -9.32 -8.86 5.89
N ALA A 92 -9.49 -8.63 4.58
CA ALA A 92 -10.79 -8.70 3.90
C ALA A 92 -11.41 -10.09 3.86
N THR A 93 -10.64 -11.17 4.05
CA THR A 93 -11.14 -12.55 3.99
C THR A 93 -11.34 -13.18 5.36
N GLN A 94 -11.03 -12.47 6.46
CA GLN A 94 -11.17 -13.02 7.81
C GLN A 94 -12.61 -12.96 8.34
N ASP A 95 -13.01 -14.02 9.04
CA ASP A 95 -14.24 -14.05 9.83
C ASP A 95 -14.06 -13.23 11.13
N THR A 96 -14.59 -12.01 11.12
CA THR A 96 -14.57 -11.11 12.27
C THR A 96 -15.37 -11.61 13.48
N GLY A 97 -16.38 -12.45 13.28
CA GLY A 97 -17.13 -13.09 14.36
C GLY A 97 -16.28 -14.14 15.07
N ARG A 98 -15.52 -14.94 14.32
CA ARG A 98 -14.57 -15.90 14.90
C ARG A 98 -13.42 -15.19 15.61
N LEU A 99 -12.87 -14.13 15.02
CA LEU A 99 -11.83 -13.32 15.66
C LEU A 99 -12.32 -12.74 17.00
N ALA A 100 -13.57 -12.25 17.04
CA ALA A 100 -14.19 -11.72 18.27
C ALA A 100 -14.30 -12.78 19.37
N ALA A 101 -14.65 -14.01 19.01
CA ALA A 101 -14.73 -15.13 19.94
C ALA A 101 -13.36 -15.57 20.49
N VAL A 102 -12.31 -15.55 19.65
CA VAL A 102 -10.95 -15.99 20.05
C VAL A 102 -10.21 -14.96 20.90
N LEU A 103 -10.49 -13.67 20.70
CA LEU A 103 -9.82 -12.54 21.37
C LEU A 103 -10.61 -11.92 22.54
N PRO A 104 -11.66 -12.59 23.01
CA PRO A 104 -12.78 -11.97 23.75
C PRO A 104 -13.01 -10.44 23.57
N ILE A 105 -13.01 -9.94 22.34
CA ILE A 105 -13.27 -8.52 22.02
C ILE A 105 -14.44 -8.38 21.05
N SER A 106 -15.10 -7.23 21.05
CA SER A 106 -16.26 -7.01 20.19
C SER A 106 -15.88 -7.02 18.71
N ARG A 107 -16.79 -7.52 17.87
CA ARG A 107 -16.64 -7.55 16.41
C ARG A 107 -16.39 -6.16 15.84
N GLU A 108 -17.07 -5.15 16.39
CA GLU A 108 -16.95 -3.75 15.99
C GLU A 108 -15.53 -3.22 16.18
N LYS A 109 -14.85 -3.59 17.28
CA LYS A 109 -13.46 -3.19 17.53
C LYS A 109 -12.51 -3.82 16.50
N ILE A 110 -12.71 -5.09 16.15
CA ILE A 110 -11.90 -5.79 15.14
C ILE A 110 -12.13 -5.18 13.76
N SER A 111 -13.39 -4.99 13.38
CA SER A 111 -13.78 -4.32 12.14
C SER A 111 -13.20 -2.92 12.04
N ALA A 112 -13.19 -2.14 13.13
CA ALA A 112 -12.58 -0.82 13.19
C ALA A 112 -11.07 -0.87 12.99
N LEU A 113 -10.36 -1.83 13.61
CA LEU A 113 -8.91 -2.00 13.44
C LEU A 113 -8.56 -2.36 12.00
N TYR A 114 -9.23 -3.34 11.40
CA TYR A 114 -8.97 -3.75 10.02
C TYR A 114 -9.28 -2.66 9.01
N ALA A 115 -10.36 -1.90 9.23
CA ALA A 115 -10.68 -0.73 8.42
C ALA A 115 -9.61 0.35 8.54
N LEU A 116 -9.10 0.61 9.74
CA LEU A 116 -8.02 1.57 9.98
C LEU A 116 -6.71 1.15 9.30
N TYR A 117 -6.30 -0.11 9.47
CA TYR A 117 -5.08 -0.64 8.87
C TYR A 117 -5.15 -0.62 7.34
N THR A 118 -6.28 -1.03 6.78
CA THR A 118 -6.49 -1.00 5.32
C THR A 118 -6.50 0.43 4.79
N ALA A 119 -7.14 1.38 5.49
CA ALA A 119 -7.13 2.79 5.11
C ALA A 119 -5.72 3.36 5.11
N ARG A 120 -4.92 3.09 6.15
CA ARG A 120 -3.52 3.51 6.26
C ARG A 120 -2.67 2.95 5.12
N ILE A 121 -2.84 1.67 4.80
CA ILE A 121 -2.14 1.02 3.68
C ILE A 121 -2.52 1.69 2.36
N LEU A 122 -3.82 1.80 2.06
CA LEU A 122 -4.29 2.42 0.82
C LEU A 122 -3.78 3.86 0.70
N HIS A 123 -3.80 4.63 1.79
CA HIS A 123 -3.26 5.97 1.83
C HIS A 123 -1.78 6.02 1.41
N SER A 124 -0.94 5.16 2.01
CA SER A 124 0.49 5.12 1.70
C SER A 124 0.76 4.79 0.23
N ILE A 125 0.01 3.83 -0.35
CA ILE A 125 0.17 3.44 -1.75
C ILE A 125 -0.32 4.56 -2.67
N LYS A 126 -1.49 5.16 -2.39
CA LYS A 126 -2.03 6.28 -3.18
C LYS A 126 -1.06 7.48 -3.18
N GLN A 127 -0.48 7.82 -2.04
CA GLN A 127 0.47 8.93 -1.93
C GLN A 127 1.78 8.71 -2.70
N SER A 128 2.15 7.45 -2.97
CA SER A 128 3.36 7.14 -3.75
C SER A 128 3.17 7.25 -5.26
N TYR A 129 1.93 7.39 -5.74
CA TYR A 129 1.64 7.60 -7.15
C TYR A 129 1.81 9.08 -7.51
N ASP A 130 2.59 9.33 -8.56
CA ASP A 130 2.83 10.64 -9.14
C ASP A 130 2.27 10.67 -10.57
N PRO A 131 1.13 11.35 -10.82
CA PRO A 131 0.54 11.45 -12.15
C PRO A 131 1.42 12.26 -13.11
N ASP A 132 2.28 13.13 -12.59
CA ASP A 132 3.13 14.04 -13.38
C ASP A 132 4.55 13.49 -13.56
N LEU A 133 4.81 12.23 -13.14
CA LEU A 133 6.13 11.63 -13.15
C LEU A 133 6.78 11.70 -14.54
N GLY A 134 6.02 11.42 -15.60
CA GLY A 134 6.55 11.43 -16.97
C GLY A 134 7.13 12.79 -17.37
N GLU A 135 6.47 13.89 -17.01
CA GLU A 135 6.96 15.25 -17.29
C GLU A 135 8.13 15.65 -16.38
N LYS A 136 8.18 15.14 -15.14
CA LYS A 136 9.34 15.33 -14.25
C LYS A 136 10.56 14.57 -14.77
N GLN A 137 10.39 13.34 -15.23
CA GLN A 137 11.46 12.52 -15.79
C GLN A 137 12.02 13.07 -17.09
N LYS A 138 11.18 13.64 -17.97
CA LYS A 138 11.66 14.32 -19.18
C LYS A 138 12.62 15.47 -18.85
N ARG A 139 12.22 16.32 -17.89
CA ARG A 139 13.05 17.43 -17.40
C ARG A 139 14.34 16.93 -16.74
N GLN A 140 14.22 15.97 -15.82
CA GLN A 140 15.37 15.37 -15.13
C GLN A 140 16.36 14.77 -16.13
N ARG A 141 15.89 14.00 -17.11
CA ARG A 141 16.73 13.39 -18.14
C ARG A 141 17.49 14.45 -18.93
N GLN A 142 16.82 15.51 -19.38
CA GLN A 142 17.45 16.60 -20.12
C GLN A 142 18.53 17.29 -19.30
N GLU A 143 18.25 17.61 -18.03
CA GLU A 143 19.20 18.26 -17.11
C GLU A 143 20.41 17.36 -16.81
N GLU A 144 20.19 16.08 -16.51
CA GLU A 144 21.25 15.12 -16.18
C GLU A 144 22.11 14.78 -17.41
N GLU A 145 21.51 14.62 -18.59
CA GLU A 145 22.23 14.40 -19.84
C GLU A 145 23.06 15.63 -20.24
N GLU A 146 22.52 16.84 -20.10
CA GLU A 146 23.27 18.07 -20.39
C GLU A 146 24.44 18.25 -19.45
N LYS A 147 24.24 18.00 -18.15
CA LYS A 147 25.31 17.99 -17.16
C LYS A 147 26.39 16.98 -17.53
N ASN A 148 26.01 15.76 -17.93
CA ASN A 148 26.95 14.72 -18.34
C ASN A 148 27.73 15.10 -19.61
N ARG A 149 27.05 15.71 -20.59
CA ARG A 149 27.67 16.25 -21.82
C ARG A 149 28.69 17.35 -21.50
N LEU A 150 28.36 18.29 -20.62
CA LEU A 150 29.26 19.37 -20.20
C LEU A 150 30.49 18.83 -19.46
N LEU A 151 30.32 17.87 -18.54
CA LEU A 151 31.44 17.24 -17.83
C LEU A 151 32.41 16.55 -18.78
N TYR A 152 31.89 15.83 -19.79
CA TYR A 152 32.70 15.19 -20.81
C TYR A 152 33.41 16.21 -21.70
N ARG A 153 32.70 17.26 -22.16
CA ARG A 153 33.27 18.34 -22.97
C ARG A 153 34.40 19.07 -22.25
N ASP A 154 34.23 19.33 -20.95
CA ASP A 154 35.22 19.96 -20.08
C ASP A 154 36.37 19.01 -19.70
N ARG A 155 36.38 17.76 -20.19
CA ARG A 155 37.34 16.69 -19.85
C ARG A 155 37.42 16.42 -18.34
N LYS A 156 36.35 16.68 -17.59
CA LYS A 156 36.22 16.36 -16.15
C LYS A 156 35.90 14.88 -15.93
N ILE A 157 35.34 14.22 -16.94
CA ILE A 157 35.09 12.78 -16.99
C ILE A 157 35.55 12.22 -18.33
N ASP A 158 35.90 10.95 -18.36
CA ASP A 158 36.19 10.22 -19.60
C ASP A 158 34.92 9.66 -20.26
N MET A 159 35.09 8.98 -21.40
CA MET A 159 33.97 8.41 -22.17
C MET A 159 33.28 7.26 -21.41
N ASP A 160 34.04 6.44 -20.68
CA ASP A 160 33.50 5.29 -19.94
C ASP A 160 32.66 5.77 -18.76
N GLN A 161 33.11 6.80 -18.06
CA GLN A 161 32.38 7.49 -17.00
C GLN A 161 31.11 8.16 -17.54
N ALA A 162 31.18 8.82 -18.70
CA ALA A 162 30.01 9.41 -19.34
C ALA A 162 28.96 8.34 -19.72
N ASN A 163 29.40 7.20 -20.24
CA ASN A 163 28.54 6.06 -20.56
C ASN A 163 27.92 5.45 -19.29
N ALA A 164 28.71 5.25 -18.24
CA ALA A 164 28.24 4.73 -16.95
C ALA A 164 27.17 5.66 -16.34
N ASN A 165 27.39 6.97 -16.36
CA ASN A 165 26.41 7.96 -15.90
C ASN A 165 25.10 7.85 -16.67
N SER A 166 25.14 7.73 -18.00
CA SER A 166 23.94 7.56 -18.84
C SER A 166 23.15 6.31 -18.45
N ILE A 167 23.84 5.18 -18.22
CA ILE A 167 23.21 3.93 -17.77
C ILE A 167 22.54 4.12 -16.40
N LEU A 168 23.18 4.82 -15.47
CA LEU A 168 22.62 5.09 -14.14
C LEU A 168 21.35 5.93 -14.21
N ILE A 169 21.34 6.98 -15.05
CA ILE A 169 20.17 7.82 -15.31
C ILE A 169 19.02 6.96 -15.85
N HIS A 170 19.29 6.14 -16.86
CA HIS A 170 18.27 5.25 -17.46
C HIS A 170 17.70 4.25 -16.44
N ASN A 171 18.57 3.63 -15.63
CA ASN A 171 18.16 2.68 -14.61
C ASN A 171 17.28 3.34 -13.54
N ARG A 172 17.63 4.55 -13.11
CA ARG A 172 16.83 5.33 -12.15
C ARG A 172 15.42 5.58 -12.69
N ILE A 173 15.32 6.12 -13.91
CA ILE A 173 14.02 6.37 -14.55
C ILE A 173 13.19 5.09 -14.65
N SER A 174 13.80 3.99 -15.09
CA SER A 174 13.12 2.69 -15.20
C SER A 174 12.58 2.18 -13.85
N ILE A 175 13.31 2.40 -12.75
CA ILE A 175 12.85 2.04 -11.40
C ILE A 175 11.69 2.94 -10.95
N GLN A 176 11.78 4.23 -11.23
CA GLN A 176 10.71 5.17 -10.91
C GLN A 176 9.42 4.81 -11.64
N ASP A 177 9.50 4.49 -12.94
CA ASP A 177 8.37 4.03 -13.75
C ASP A 177 7.75 2.76 -13.19
N LEU A 178 8.58 1.76 -12.89
CA LEU A 178 8.13 0.50 -12.30
C LEU A 178 7.34 0.76 -11.02
N ARG A 179 7.88 1.56 -10.10
CA ARG A 179 7.23 1.85 -8.81
C ARG A 179 5.97 2.68 -8.98
N ASN A 180 5.94 3.65 -9.89
CA ASN A 180 4.76 4.48 -10.13
C ASN A 180 3.61 3.70 -10.76
N ASN A 181 3.93 2.83 -11.73
CA ASN A 181 2.96 1.91 -12.32
C ASN A 181 2.42 0.92 -11.28
N ALA A 182 3.30 0.38 -10.42
CA ALA A 182 2.88 -0.45 -9.30
C ALA A 182 1.96 0.31 -8.35
N ALA A 183 2.31 1.54 -7.95
CA ALA A 183 1.48 2.36 -7.07
C ALA A 183 0.06 2.54 -7.63
N LYS A 184 -0.06 2.87 -8.93
CA LYS A 184 -1.35 3.01 -9.61
C LYS A 184 -2.15 1.71 -9.59
N MET A 185 -1.57 0.62 -10.10
CA MET A 185 -2.25 -0.68 -10.19
C MET A 185 -2.68 -1.21 -8.82
N ARG A 186 -1.84 -1.01 -7.80
CA ARG A 186 -2.12 -1.47 -6.43
C ARG A 186 -3.17 -0.59 -5.76
N THR A 187 -3.18 0.71 -6.01
CA THR A 187 -4.25 1.61 -5.58
C THR A 187 -5.60 1.11 -6.10
N ASP A 188 -5.73 0.92 -7.42
CA ASP A 188 -6.98 0.45 -8.04
C ASP A 188 -7.44 -0.91 -7.48
N SER A 189 -6.49 -1.84 -7.28
CA SER A 189 -6.79 -3.15 -6.69
C SER A 189 -7.22 -3.07 -5.23
N VAL A 190 -6.54 -2.26 -4.41
CA VAL A 190 -6.78 -2.16 -2.96
C VAL A 190 -8.07 -1.41 -2.69
N GLU A 191 -8.43 -0.39 -3.47
CA GLU A 191 -9.68 0.34 -3.36
C GLU A 191 -10.89 -0.59 -3.41
N LYS A 192 -10.95 -1.48 -4.40
CA LYS A 192 -12.06 -2.42 -4.53
C LYS A 192 -12.15 -3.34 -3.31
N THR A 193 -11.04 -3.88 -2.83
CA THR A 193 -11.03 -4.73 -1.62
C THR A 193 -11.42 -3.94 -0.38
N PHE A 194 -10.92 -2.72 -0.23
CA PHE A 194 -11.19 -1.85 0.89
C PHE A 194 -12.68 -1.46 0.98
N LEU A 195 -13.28 -1.04 -0.14
CA LEU A 195 -14.69 -0.63 -0.13
C LEU A 195 -15.63 -1.80 0.16
N ASN A 196 -15.33 -2.99 -0.36
CA ASN A 196 -16.10 -4.20 0.00
C ASN A 196 -15.95 -4.54 1.48
N LEU A 197 -14.73 -4.51 2.02
CA LEU A 197 -14.47 -4.70 3.45
C LEU A 197 -15.27 -3.72 4.31
N LEU A 198 -15.30 -2.43 3.94
CA LEU A 198 -16.05 -1.42 4.68
C LEU A 198 -17.57 -1.65 4.65
N VAL A 199 -18.12 -2.07 3.50
CA VAL A 199 -19.56 -2.39 3.36
C VAL A 199 -19.95 -3.59 4.22
N GLU A 200 -19.09 -4.61 4.27
CA GLU A 200 -19.34 -5.81 5.09
C GLU A 200 -19.20 -5.55 6.59
N TYR A 201 -18.28 -4.67 6.98
CA TYR A 201 -17.99 -4.38 8.38
C TYR A 201 -18.93 -3.33 8.98
N PHE A 202 -19.47 -2.43 8.15
CA PHE A 202 -20.34 -1.35 8.59
C PHE A 202 -21.63 -1.27 7.76
N PRO A 203 -22.42 -2.36 7.69
CA PRO A 203 -23.63 -2.40 6.88
C PRO A 203 -24.61 -1.31 7.34
N GLY A 204 -25.11 -0.50 6.39
CA GLY A 204 -26.05 0.57 6.68
C GLY A 204 -25.45 1.83 7.31
N ASN A 205 -24.18 1.83 7.69
CA ASN A 205 -23.53 2.97 8.37
C ASN A 205 -22.64 3.78 7.42
N ALA A 206 -23.27 4.65 6.61
CA ALA A 206 -22.57 5.47 5.63
C ALA A 206 -21.53 6.42 6.27
N ALA A 207 -21.81 6.93 7.48
CA ALA A 207 -20.91 7.82 8.19
C ALA A 207 -19.58 7.12 8.53
N GLN A 208 -19.65 5.89 9.02
CA GLN A 208 -18.47 5.11 9.36
C GLN A 208 -17.66 4.71 8.11
N VAL A 209 -18.33 4.31 7.03
CA VAL A 209 -17.67 4.03 5.75
C VAL A 209 -16.95 5.28 5.23
N ARG A 210 -17.62 6.43 5.20
CA ARG A 210 -17.01 7.70 4.77
C ARG A 210 -15.84 8.12 5.66
N LYS A 211 -15.92 7.89 6.98
CA LYS A 211 -14.79 8.15 7.90
C LYS A 211 -13.53 7.41 7.46
N TYR A 212 -13.61 6.11 7.19
CA TYR A 212 -12.43 5.33 6.80
C TYR A 212 -11.95 5.66 5.39
N ILE A 213 -12.85 5.98 4.45
CA ILE A 213 -12.45 6.48 3.14
C ILE A 213 -11.66 7.80 3.27
N LYS A 214 -12.08 8.72 4.14
CA LYS A 214 -11.31 9.95 4.42
C LYS A 214 -9.94 9.65 5.02
N LEU A 215 -9.84 8.68 5.94
CA LEU A 215 -8.57 8.23 6.49
C LEU A 215 -7.64 7.59 5.44
N ALA A 216 -8.19 7.08 4.33
CA ALA A 216 -7.41 6.62 3.19
C ALA A 216 -6.91 7.77 2.29
N GLY A 217 -7.26 9.02 2.59
CA GLY A 217 -6.80 10.20 1.84
C GLY A 217 -7.67 10.58 0.64
N TYR A 218 -8.97 10.29 0.69
CA TYR A 218 -9.95 10.80 -0.27
C TYR A 218 -10.72 11.98 0.32
N SER A 219 -10.84 13.03 -0.46
CA SER A 219 -11.67 14.19 -0.17
C SER A 219 -13.16 13.90 -0.38
N ASP A 220 -14.03 14.73 0.19
CA ASP A 220 -15.49 14.63 -0.04
C ASP A 220 -15.89 14.70 -1.52
N LYS A 221 -15.04 15.31 -2.36
CA LYS A 221 -15.24 15.39 -3.82
C LYS A 221 -14.90 14.08 -4.53
N GLU A 222 -13.90 13.33 -4.07
CA GLU A 222 -13.47 12.06 -4.67
C GLU A 222 -14.31 10.86 -4.21
N ILE A 223 -14.94 10.95 -3.03
CA ILE A 223 -15.68 9.82 -2.43
C ILE A 223 -16.80 9.29 -3.34
N PRO A 224 -17.67 10.11 -3.96
CA PRO A 224 -18.72 9.60 -4.84
C PRO A 224 -18.15 8.78 -6.01
N ASP A 225 -17.14 9.30 -6.70
CA ASP A 225 -16.52 8.63 -7.84
C ASP A 225 -15.81 7.33 -7.42
N LEU A 226 -15.18 7.32 -6.24
CA LEU A 226 -14.59 6.11 -5.66
C LEU A 226 -15.67 5.03 -5.43
N ILE A 227 -16.79 5.39 -4.79
CA ILE A 227 -17.87 4.43 -4.51
C ILE A 227 -18.43 3.88 -5.83
N ASP A 228 -18.68 4.75 -6.81
CA ASP A 228 -19.23 4.39 -8.11
C ASP A 228 -18.34 3.41 -8.88
N ARG A 229 -17.03 3.65 -8.91
CA ARG A 229 -16.11 2.78 -9.66
C ARG A 229 -15.73 1.47 -8.95
N THR A 230 -15.94 1.37 -7.63
CA THR A 230 -15.57 0.16 -6.87
C THR A 230 -16.74 -0.78 -6.58
N VAL A 231 -17.79 -0.27 -5.93
CA VAL A 231 -18.89 -1.09 -5.41
C VAL A 231 -20.22 -0.76 -6.08
N GLY A 232 -20.32 0.41 -6.70
CA GLY A 232 -21.49 0.83 -7.43
C GLY A 232 -22.77 0.87 -6.58
N ARG A 233 -23.90 1.06 -7.26
CA ARG A 233 -25.22 1.13 -6.63
C ARG A 233 -25.94 -0.22 -6.70
N GLU A 234 -25.90 -0.93 -5.59
CA GLU A 234 -26.57 -2.22 -5.37
C GLU A 234 -27.42 -2.16 -4.10
N PRO A 235 -28.34 -3.11 -3.85
CA PRO A 235 -29.14 -3.13 -2.62
C PRO A 235 -28.30 -3.05 -1.33
N LYS A 236 -27.16 -3.76 -1.29
CA LYS A 236 -26.24 -3.75 -0.15
C LYS A 236 -25.46 -2.45 0.02
N THR A 237 -25.32 -1.63 -1.02
CA THR A 237 -24.54 -0.37 -1.00
C THR A 237 -25.40 0.88 -1.11
N GLU A 238 -26.71 0.75 -1.25
CA GLU A 238 -27.63 1.88 -1.44
C GLU A 238 -27.50 2.92 -0.33
N PHE A 239 -27.23 2.48 0.91
CA PHE A 239 -27.03 3.35 2.06
C PHE A 239 -25.89 4.37 1.87
N LEU A 240 -24.89 4.07 1.02
CA LEU A 240 -23.78 4.98 0.72
C LEU A 240 -24.20 6.19 -0.12
N TYR A 241 -25.31 6.09 -0.83
CA TYR A 241 -25.86 7.13 -1.70
C TYR A 241 -26.89 8.03 -1.01
N LYS A 242 -27.39 7.62 0.17
CA LYS A 242 -28.35 8.41 0.95
C LYS A 242 -27.61 9.59 1.60
N GLY A 243 -28.01 10.82 1.27
CA GLY A 243 -27.40 12.06 1.77
C GLY A 243 -26.31 12.67 0.87
N ALA A 244 -25.85 11.97 -0.18
CA ALA A 244 -25.12 12.62 -1.27
C ALA A 244 -26.15 13.44 -2.06
N GLY A 245 -26.09 14.77 -1.97
CA GLY A 245 -27.04 15.67 -2.61
C GLY A 245 -27.36 15.19 -4.03
N ARG A 246 -28.64 14.93 -4.31
CA ARG A 246 -29.13 14.54 -5.64
C ARG A 246 -28.61 15.55 -6.67
N LYS A 247 -27.51 15.24 -7.38
CA LYS A 247 -27.33 15.80 -8.71
C LYS A 247 -28.40 15.16 -9.57
N LYS A 248 -29.49 15.90 -9.79
CA LYS A 248 -30.48 15.58 -10.82
C LYS A 248 -29.69 15.34 -12.10
N LYS A 249 -29.65 14.08 -12.57
CA LYS A 249 -29.34 13.81 -13.97
C LYS A 249 -30.46 14.49 -14.76
N MET A 250 -30.17 15.64 -15.37
CA MET A 250 -30.97 16.11 -16.50
C MET A 250 -30.81 15.07 -17.58
N ARG A 251 -31.91 14.40 -17.92
CA ARG A 251 -31.99 13.60 -19.13
C ARG A 251 -32.09 14.56 -20.32
N PRO A 252 -31.47 14.21 -21.47
CA PRO A 252 -31.61 14.98 -22.70
C PRO A 252 -33.07 15.09 -23.15
#